data_AF-A0A498SRR4-F1
#
_entry.id   AF-A0A498SRR4-F1
#
_cell.length_a   1.000
_cell.length_b   1.000
_cell.length_c   1.000
_cell.angle_alpha   90.00
_cell.angle_beta   90.00
_cell.angle_gamma   90.00
#
_symmetry.space_group_name_H-M   'P 1'
#
loop_
_entity.id
_entity.type
_entity.pdbx_description
1 polymer ?
#
loop_
_entity_poly.entity_id
_entity_poly.type
_entity_poly.pdbx_seq_one_letter_code
_entity_poly.pdbx_strand_id
1 'polypeptide(L)'
;MLNEIHNIGRGKNWSQLIEEVLKAAEGVTQITERIIQKSNSIFQAQLMATKTEQMLKSLLEVLQSIQEVQAKDGDSMKLLTARSTTLTATVRQLLSTVSYS
;
A
#
# COMPACT_ATOMS: atom_id res chain seq x y z
N MET A 1 -4.56 31.19 -15.96
CA MET A 1 -3.96 31.66 -14.70
C MET A 1 -4.65 31.17 -13.43
N LEU A 2 -5.95 31.41 -13.16
CA LEU A 2 -6.59 30.87 -11.94
C LEU A 2 -6.73 29.34 -11.92
N ASN A 3 -6.89 28.69 -13.08
CA ASN A 3 -6.91 27.22 -13.19
C ASN A 3 -5.54 26.56 -13.00
N GLU A 4 -4.43 27.27 -13.23
CA GLU A 4 -3.08 26.72 -13.08
C GLU A 4 -2.63 26.72 -11.62
N ILE A 5 -2.99 27.75 -10.85
CA ILE A 5 -2.68 27.86 -9.42
C ILE A 5 -3.39 26.75 -8.62
N HIS A 6 -4.61 26.39 -9.02
CA HIS A 6 -5.38 25.33 -8.37
C HIS A 6 -4.82 23.92 -8.65
N ASN A 7 -4.05 23.76 -9.74
CA ASN A 7 -3.40 22.50 -10.11
C ASN A 7 -2.05 22.31 -9.36
N ILE A 8 -1.30 23.41 -9.15
CA ILE A 8 -0.03 23.41 -8.41
C ILE A 8 -0.23 23.04 -6.93
N GLY A 9 -1.32 23.50 -6.30
CA GLY A 9 -1.66 23.14 -4.91
C GLY A 9 -2.10 21.69 -4.74
N ARG A 10 -2.73 21.09 -5.75
CA ARG A 10 -3.17 19.69 -5.74
C ARG A 10 -2.00 18.73 -5.95
N GLY A 11 -1.08 19.06 -6.86
CA GLY A 11 0.13 18.26 -7.12
C GLY A 11 1.05 18.15 -5.90
N LYS A 12 1.25 19.25 -5.15
CA LYS A 12 2.04 19.23 -3.90
C LYS A 12 1.47 18.29 -2.84
N ASN A 13 0.15 18.29 -2.65
CA ASN A 13 -0.51 17.39 -1.70
C ASN A 13 -0.43 15.93 -2.14
N TRP A 14 -0.58 15.63 -3.44
CA TRP A 14 -0.47 14.26 -3.94
C TRP A 14 0.94 13.70 -3.84
N SER A 15 1.97 14.50 -4.17
CA SER A 15 3.37 14.10 -4.01
C SER A 15 3.68 13.78 -2.55
N GLN A 16 3.21 14.61 -1.62
CA GLN A 16 3.41 14.39 -0.19
C GLN A 16 2.69 13.13 0.32
N LEU A 17 1.44 12.90 -0.09
CA LEU A 17 0.70 11.68 0.25
C LEU A 17 1.39 10.42 -0.30
N ILE A 18 1.90 10.46 -1.53
CA ILE A 18 2.66 9.34 -2.13
C ILE A 18 3.97 9.12 -1.36
N GLU A 19 4.66 10.18 -0.95
CA GLU A 19 5.87 10.08 -0.14
C GLU A 19 5.61 9.45 1.23
N GLU A 20 4.49 9.81 1.89
CA GLU A 20 4.06 9.18 3.14
C GLU A 20 3.76 7.69 2.95
N VAL A 21 3.09 7.32 1.86
CA VAL A 21 2.80 5.92 1.52
C VAL A 21 4.09 5.14 1.24
N LEU A 22 5.06 5.73 0.53
CA LEU A 22 6.37 5.12 0.27
C LEU A 22 7.15 4.90 1.57
N LYS A 23 7.20 5.90 2.47
CA LYS A 23 7.84 5.77 3.79
C LYS A 23 7.20 4.68 4.63
N ALA A 24 5.87 4.57 4.61
CA ALA A 24 5.16 3.51 5.31
C ALA A 24 5.48 2.13 4.73
N ALA A 25 5.49 2.00 3.40
CA ALA A 25 5.85 0.75 2.70
C ALA A 25 7.29 0.32 3.00
N GLU A 26 8.24 1.25 3.00
CA GLU A 26 9.63 1.00 3.37
C GLU A 26 9.76 0.58 4.84
N GLY A 27 9.03 1.23 5.74
CA GLY A 27 8.95 0.86 7.15
C GLY A 27 8.44 -0.58 7.35
N VAL A 28 7.40 -0.98 6.61
CA VAL A 28 6.90 -2.37 6.63
C VAL A 28 7.97 -3.34 6.13
N THR A 29 8.64 -3.04 5.02
CA THR A 29 9.74 -3.87 4.50
C THR A 29 10.85 -4.07 5.53
N GLN A 30 11.32 -2.99 6.17
CA GLN A 30 12.35 -3.07 7.20
C GLN A 30 11.91 -3.87 8.43
N ILE A 31 10.65 -3.72 8.86
CA ILE A 31 10.09 -4.51 9.97
C ILE A 31 10.04 -5.99 9.59
N THR A 32 9.57 -6.30 8.38
CA THR A 32 9.54 -7.68 7.85
C THR A 32 10.94 -8.29 7.81
N GLU A 33 11.94 -7.57 7.34
CA GLU A 33 13.34 -8.03 7.37
C GLU A 33 13.82 -8.35 8.78
N ARG A 34 13.54 -7.47 9.76
CA ARG A 34 13.92 -7.72 11.15
C ARG A 34 13.21 -8.95 11.74
N ILE A 35 11.94 -9.19 11.39
CA ILE A 35 11.23 -10.37 11.87
C ILE A 35 11.80 -11.63 11.21
N ILE A 36 12.10 -11.59 9.91
CA ILE A 36 12.75 -12.68 9.18
C ILE A 36 14.11 -13.01 9.81
N GLN A 37 14.95 -12.01 10.07
CA GLN A 37 16.26 -12.19 10.69
C GLN A 37 16.19 -12.83 12.09
N LYS A 38 15.13 -12.55 12.84
CA LYS A 38 14.90 -13.11 14.17
C LYS A 38 14.13 -14.43 14.16
N SER A 39 13.64 -14.87 13.00
CA SER A 39 12.80 -16.05 12.89
C SER A 39 13.62 -17.33 12.99
N ASN A 40 13.22 -18.23 13.89
CA ASN A 40 13.81 -19.57 14.01
C ASN A 40 13.22 -20.56 12.97
N SER A 41 12.37 -20.09 12.05
CA SER A 41 11.68 -20.93 11.06
C SER A 41 11.76 -20.31 9.67
N ILE A 42 12.43 -21.02 8.76
CA ILE A 42 12.51 -20.66 7.33
C ILE A 42 11.11 -20.52 6.73
N PHE A 43 10.19 -21.41 7.11
CA PHE A 43 8.80 -21.36 6.64
C PHE A 43 8.10 -20.07 7.06
N GLN A 44 8.21 -19.66 8.33
CA GLN A 44 7.58 -18.42 8.82
C GLN A 44 8.22 -17.19 8.19
N ALA A 45 9.54 -17.19 8.01
CA ALA A 45 10.24 -16.12 7.30
C ALA A 45 9.76 -15.97 5.84
N GLN A 46 9.66 -17.07 5.11
CA GLN A 46 9.14 -17.07 3.73
C GLN A 46 7.68 -16.62 3.69
N LEU A 47 6.84 -17.09 4.62
CA LEU A 47 5.44 -16.69 4.71
C LEU A 47 5.29 -15.18 4.97
N MET A 48 6.11 -14.60 5.85
CA MET A 48 6.13 -13.15 6.09
C MET A 48 6.58 -12.36 4.87
N ALA A 49 7.62 -12.81 4.18
CA ALA A 49 8.10 -12.17 2.95
C ALA A 49 6.99 -12.15 1.88
N THR A 50 6.36 -13.31 1.61
CA THR A 50 5.28 -13.42 0.62
C THR A 50 4.08 -12.54 0.97
N LYS A 51 3.64 -12.52 2.23
CA LYS A 51 2.49 -11.69 2.65
C LYS A 51 2.80 -10.20 2.59
N THR A 52 4.03 -9.82 2.90
CA THR A 52 4.49 -8.43 2.75
C THR A 52 4.48 -8.02 1.27
N GLU A 53 4.99 -8.88 0.39
CA GLU A 53 4.97 -8.62 -1.06
C GLU A 53 3.53 -8.49 -1.59
N GLN A 54 2.61 -9.36 -1.16
CA GLN A 54 1.18 -9.28 -1.53
C GLN A 54 0.54 -7.98 -1.07
N MET A 55 0.83 -7.54 0.15
CA MET A 55 0.36 -6.25 0.68
C MET A 55 0.91 -5.08 -0.15
N LEU A 56 2.21 -5.07 -0.48
CA LEU A 56 2.83 -4.02 -1.30
C LEU A 56 2.25 -3.97 -2.71
N LYS A 57 1.99 -5.12 -3.35
CA LYS A 57 1.31 -5.19 -4.65
C LYS A 57 -0.10 -4.61 -4.58
N SER A 58 -0.87 -4.96 -3.54
CA SER A 58 -2.22 -4.42 -3.37
C SER A 58 -2.22 -2.91 -3.12
N LEU A 59 -1.21 -2.39 -2.40
CA LEU A 59 -1.02 -0.95 -2.22
C LEU A 59 -0.74 -0.23 -3.55
N LEU A 60 0.10 -0.82 -4.40
CA LEU A 60 0.39 -0.29 -5.75
C LEU A 60 -0.89 -0.21 -6.60
N GLU A 61 -1.72 -1.25 -6.59
CA GLU A 61 -3.00 -1.26 -7.30
C GLU A 61 -3.93 -0.13 -6.83
N VAL A 62 -4.01 0.11 -5.52
CA VAL A 62 -4.78 1.24 -4.94
C VAL A 62 -4.24 2.56 -5.46
N LEU A 63 -2.93 2.78 -5.43
CA LEU A 63 -2.31 4.01 -5.94
C LEU A 63 -2.58 4.24 -7.43
N GLN A 64 -2.55 3.18 -8.24
CA GLN A 64 -2.90 3.25 -9.66
C GLN A 64 -4.37 3.64 -9.86
N SER A 65 -5.30 3.07 -9.09
CA SER A 65 -6.71 3.45 -9.18
C SER A 65 -7.00 4.87 -8.71
N ILE A 66 -6.23 5.37 -7.75
CA ILE A 66 -6.33 6.78 -7.33
C ILE A 66 -5.96 7.72 -8.49
N GLN A 67 -4.96 7.36 -9.30
CA GLN A 67 -4.63 8.12 -10.52
C GLN A 67 -5.78 8.08 -11.53
N GLU A 68 -6.41 6.91 -11.72
CA GLU A 68 -7.54 6.73 -12.64
C GLU A 68 -8.81 7.47 -12.18
N VAL A 69 -9.10 7.52 -10.87
CA VAL A 69 -10.25 8.24 -10.29
C VAL A 69 -10.19 9.75 -10.54
N GLN A 70 -9.01 10.32 -10.80
CA GLN A 70 -8.91 11.73 -11.21
C GLN A 70 -9.66 12.02 -12.52
N ALA A 71 -9.95 11.00 -13.34
CA ALA A 71 -10.77 11.11 -14.55
C ALA A 71 -12.28 11.28 -14.28
N LYS A 72 -12.74 11.23 -13.01
CA LYS A 72 -14.15 11.38 -12.58
C LYS A 72 -15.13 10.39 -13.21
N ASP A 73 -14.70 9.16 -13.46
CA ASP A 73 -15.59 8.08 -13.89
C ASP A 73 -16.11 7.28 -12.67
N GLY A 74 -17.39 6.88 -12.71
CA GLY A 74 -18.05 6.13 -11.65
C GLY A 74 -17.51 4.71 -11.50
N ASP A 75 -17.01 4.10 -12.57
CA ASP A 75 -16.41 2.78 -12.52
C ASP A 75 -15.01 2.79 -11.90
N SER A 76 -14.23 3.87 -12.07
CA SER A 76 -12.95 4.05 -11.36
C SER A 76 -13.12 4.07 -9.83
N MET A 77 -14.21 4.64 -9.32
CA MET A 77 -14.49 4.68 -7.87
C MET A 77 -14.82 3.28 -7.32
N LYS A 78 -15.56 2.46 -8.07
CA LYS A 78 -15.83 1.06 -7.70
C LYS A 78 -14.53 0.26 -7.68
N LEU A 79 -13.67 0.45 -8.69
CA LEU A 79 -12.37 -0.21 -8.77
C LEU A 79 -11.46 0.16 -7.58
N LEU A 80 -11.40 1.45 -7.23
CA LEU A 80 -10.67 1.93 -6.06
C LEU A 80 -11.18 1.27 -4.77
N THR A 81 -12.51 1.16 -4.61
CA THR A 81 -13.13 0.53 -3.43
C THR A 81 -12.78 -0.95 -3.34
N ALA A 82 -12.85 -1.67 -4.48
CA ALA A 82 -12.49 -3.08 -4.54
C ALA A 82 -11.01 -3.30 -4.18
N ARG A 83 -10.08 -2.54 -4.79
CA ARG A 83 -8.65 -2.62 -4.49
C ARG A 83 -8.31 -2.24 -3.04
N SER A 84 -9.00 -1.24 -2.48
CA SER A 84 -8.85 -0.86 -1.06
C SER A 84 -9.31 -1.97 -0.11
N THR A 85 -10.35 -2.71 -0.49
CA THR A 85 -10.83 -3.88 0.27
C THR A 85 -9.80 -5.00 0.24
N THR A 86 -9.19 -5.26 -0.93
CA THR A 86 -8.08 -6.22 -1.06
C THR A 86 -6.87 -5.82 -0.22
N LEU A 87 -6.48 -4.54 -0.21
CA LEU A 87 -5.39 -4.05 0.63
C LEU A 87 -5.68 -4.30 2.11
N THR A 88 -6.91 -4.00 2.55
CA THR A 88 -7.34 -4.29 3.94
C THR A 88 -7.23 -5.77 4.28
N ALA A 89 -7.61 -6.66 3.35
CA ALA A 89 -7.52 -8.10 3.55
C ALA A 89 -6.06 -8.58 3.66
N THR A 90 -5.17 -8.09 2.78
CA THR A 90 -3.74 -8.47 2.79
C THR A 90 -3.04 -7.98 4.06
N VAL A 91 -3.34 -6.77 4.56
CA VAL A 91 -2.83 -6.27 5.84
C VAL A 91 -3.29 -7.15 7.01
N ARG A 92 -4.57 -7.56 7.04
CA ARG A 92 -5.07 -8.49 8.09
C ARG A 92 -4.38 -9.85 8.03
N GLN A 93 -4.13 -10.36 6.83
CA GLN A 93 -3.40 -11.62 6.65
C GLN A 93 -1.94 -11.51 7.09
N LEU A 94 -1.29 -10.36 6.86
CA LEU A 94 0.05 -10.10 7.37
C LEU A 94 0.05 -10.09 8.90
N LEU A 95 -0.87 -9.34 9.52
CA LEU A 95 -1.04 -9.26 10.98
C LEU A 95 -1.18 -10.65 11.62
N SER A 96 -2.04 -11.51 11.05
CA SER A 96 -2.25 -12.84 11.61
C SER A 96 -0.99 -13.70 11.61
N THR A 97 -0.05 -13.46 10.70
CA THR A 97 1.24 -14.20 10.64
C THR A 97 2.15 -13.83 11.80
N VAL A 98 2.12 -12.56 12.21
CA VAL A 98 2.90 -12.04 13.34
C VAL A 98 2.29 -12.48 14.68
N SER A 99 0.97 -12.67 14.74
CA SER A 99 0.29 -13.11 15.97
C SER A 99 0.48 -14.58 16.33
N TYR A 100 1.03 -15.41 15.43
CA TYR A 100 1.30 -16.84 15.66
C TYR A 100 2.80 -17.18 15.72
N SER A 101 3.68 -16.18 15.70
CA SER A 101 5.15 -16.33 15.79
C SER A 101 5.68 -16.05 17.19
#